data_AF-A0A8S3YUK4-F1
#
_entry.id   AF-A0A8S3YUK4-F1
#
_cell.length_a   1.000
_cell.length_b   1.000
_cell.length_c   1.000
_cell.angle_alpha   90.00
_cell.angle_beta   90.00
_cell.angle_gamma   90.00
#
_symmetry.space_group_name_H-M   'P 1'
#
loop_
_entity.id
_entity.type
_entity.pdbx_description
1 polymer ?
#
loop_
_entity_poly.entity_id
_entity_poly.type
_entity_poly.pdbx_seq_one_letter_code
_entity_poly.pdbx_strand_id
1 'polypeptide(L)' 'VNKKVARTIGISVDYRRRSMSIESLQQNVQRLKEYKTKLIIFPRKEGKPGKGDVS' A
#
# COMPACT_ATOMS: atom_id res chain seq x y z
N VAL A 1 1.24 6.12 -1.91
CA VAL A 1 0.96 5.49 -0.60
C VAL A 1 1.75 6.24 0.45
N ASN A 2 1.14 6.65 1.57
CA ASN A 2 1.88 7.34 2.62
C ASN A 2 2.85 6.37 3.32
N LYS A 3 4.10 6.78 3.53
CA LYS A 3 5.17 5.96 4.10
C LYS A 3 4.85 5.35 5.47
N LYS A 4 4.08 6.06 6.31
CA LYS A 4 3.67 5.55 7.64
C LYS A 4 2.60 4.47 7.52
N VAL A 5 1.63 4.70 6.64
CA VAL A 5 0.51 3.77 6.39
C VAL A 5 0.97 2.51 5.68
N ALA A 6 1.95 2.63 4.77
CA ALA A 6 2.52 1.51 4.01
C ALA A 6 2.93 0.34 4.91
N ARG A 7 3.60 0.61 6.04
CA ARG A 7 4.03 -0.43 6.99
C ARG A 7 2.86 -1.15 7.67
N THR A 8 1.76 -0.45 7.93
CA THR A 8 0.54 -1.03 8.53
C THR A 8 -0.15 -2.01 7.58
N ILE A 9 -0.09 -1.75 6.28
CA ILE A 9 -0.68 -2.61 5.24
C ILE A 9 0.31 -3.61 4.64
N GLY A 10 1.45 -3.87 5.29
CA GLY A 10 2.43 -4.88 4.85
C GLY A 10 3.34 -4.48 3.69
N ILE A 11 3.38 -3.19 3.31
CA ILE A 11 4.29 -2.68 2.28
C ILE A 11 5.60 -2.22 2.92
N SER A 12 6.70 -2.88 2.55
CA SER A 12 8.05 -2.51 3.00
C SER A 12 8.52 -1.22 2.34
N VAL A 13 9.05 -0.28 3.14
CA VAL A 13 9.55 1.03 2.68
C VAL A 13 11.04 1.13 2.95
N ASP A 14 11.82 1.28 1.89
CA ASP A 14 13.26 1.50 1.92
C ASP A 14 13.59 2.93 1.48
N TYR A 15 13.99 3.78 2.42
CA TYR A 15 14.28 5.19 2.16
C TYR A 15 15.64 5.44 1.50
N ARG A 16 16.53 4.44 1.53
CA ARG A 16 17.89 4.57 0.97
C ARG A 16 17.90 4.30 -0.54
N ARG A 17 16.88 3.59 -1.03
CA ARG A 17 16.76 3.22 -2.45
C ARG A 17 16.45 4.43 -3.31
N ARG A 18 17.20 4.57 -4.41
CA ARG A 18 16.90 5.50 -5.52
C ARG A 18 16.82 4.70 -6.82
N SER A 19 15.75 4.90 -7.58
CA SER A 19 15.60 4.29 -8.91
C SER A 19 16.45 5.04 -9.92
N MET A 20 17.25 4.32 -10.71
CA MET A 20 18.06 4.91 -11.78
C MET A 20 17.32 4.98 -13.13
N SER A 21 16.23 4.21 -13.30
CA SER A 21 15.42 4.18 -14.52
C SER A 21 13.96 4.53 -14.26
N ILE A 22 13.33 5.19 -15.23
CA ILE A 22 11.91 5.57 -15.17
C ILE A 22 11.01 4.33 -15.31
N GLU A 23 11.42 3.37 -16.14
CA GLU A 23 10.68 2.13 -16.39
C GLU A 23 10.48 1.34 -15.09
N SER A 24 11.55 1.18 -14.29
CA SER A 24 11.47 0.48 -13.01
C SER A 24 10.56 1.22 -12.01
N LEU A 25 10.55 2.55 -12.03
CA LEU A 25 9.65 3.35 -11.21
C LEU A 25 8.18 3.13 -11.63
N GLN A 26 7.90 3.15 -12.93
CA GLN A 26 6.54 2.94 -13.46
C GLN A 26 6.01 1.55 -13.13
N GLN A 27 6.82 0.50 -13.33
CA GLN A 27 6.47 -0.87 -12.97
C GLN A 27 6.14 -1.01 -11.48
N ASN A 28 6.95 -0.40 -10.61
CA ASN A 28 6.71 -0.44 -9.17
C ASN A 28 5.45 0.32 -8.75
N VAL A 29 5.17 1.47 -9.38
CA VAL A 29 3.91 2.21 -9.15
C VAL A 29 2.71 1.36 -9.54
N GLN A 30 2.78 0.68 -10.70
CA GLN A 30 1.72 -0.20 -11.16
C GLN A 30 1.50 -1.37 -10.20
N ARG A 31 2.58 -2.04 -9.75
CA ARG A 31 2.53 -3.10 -8.75
C ARG A 31 1.84 -2.66 -7.45
N LEU A 32 2.16 -1.46 -6.96
CA LEU A 32 1.55 -0.93 -5.73
C LEU A 32 0.06 -0.63 -5.90
N LYS A 33 -0.38 -0.19 -7.08
CA LYS A 33 -1.80 0.00 -7.38
C LYS A 33 -2.54 -1.33 -7.37
N GLU A 34 -2.01 -2.33 -8.06
CA GLU A 34 -2.59 -3.68 -8.11
C GLU A 34 -2.64 -4.36 -6.74
N TYR A 35 -1.60 -4.20 -5.93
CA TYR A 35 -1.60 -4.70 -4.55
C TYR A 35 -2.75 -4.09 -3.75
N LYS A 36 -2.96 -2.77 -3.89
CA LYS A 36 -4.02 -2.07 -3.16
C LYS A 36 -5.43 -2.50 -3.59
N THR A 37 -5.66 -2.81 -4.86
CA THR A 37 -6.98 -3.27 -5.32
C THR A 37 -7.31 -4.69 -4.83
N LYS A 38 -6.29 -5.53 -4.64
CA LYS A 38 -6.43 -6.90 -4.11
C LYS A 38 -6.41 -6.97 -2.57
N LEU A 39 -6.06 -5.88 -1.90
CA LEU A 39 -5.91 -5.85 -0.45
C LEU A 39 -7.27 -5.81 0.25
N ILE A 40 -7.52 -6.80 1.09
CA ILE A 40 -8.67 -6.85 1.99
C ILE A 40 -8.21 -6.33 3.36
N ILE A 41 -8.81 -5.24 3.83
CA ILE A 41 -8.53 -4.65 5.15
C ILE A 41 -9.76 -4.87 6.03
N PHE A 42 -9.58 -5.48 7.19
CA PHE A 42 -10.66 -5.65 8.17
C PHE A 42 -10.73 -4.47 9.13
N PRO A 43 -11.93 -4.12 9.61
CA PRO A 43 -12.11 -3.04 10.56
C PRO A 43 -11.46 -3.40 11.89
N ARG A 44 -10.76 -2.43 12.48
CA ARG A 44 -10.09 -2.62 13.78
C ARG A 44 -11.09 -2.83 14.92
N LYS A 45 -12.31 -2.31 14.78
CA LYS A 45 -13.42 -2.51 15.72
C LYS A 45 -14.63 -3.01 14.95
N GLU A 46 -15.16 -4.15 15.38
CA GLU A 46 -16.38 -4.73 14.83
C GLU A 46 -17.55 -3.72 14.92
N GLY A 47 -18.32 -3.61 13.83
CA GLY A 47 -19.46 -2.68 13.71
C GLY A 47 -19.10 -1.21 13.50
N LYS A 48 -17.82 -0.83 13.42
CA LYS A 48 -17.39 0.53 13.07
C LYS A 48 -16.34 0.51 11.94
N PRO A 49 -16.75 0.16 10.71
CA PRO A 49 -15.82 0.14 9.59
C PRO A 49 -15.30 1.54 9.26
N GLY A 50 -13.98 1.65 9.14
CA GLY A 50 -13.31 2.83 8.63
C GLY A 50 -13.39 2.90 7.10
N LYS A 51 -12.91 4.02 6.54
CA LYS A 51 -12.93 4.22 5.09
C LYS A 51 -11.96 3.24 4.40
N GLY A 52 -12.53 2.28 3.68
CA GLY A 52 -11.78 1.26 2.93
C GLY A 52 -11.64 -0.08 3.65
N ASP A 53 -12.26 -0.24 4.82
CA ASP A 53 -12.40 -1.53 5.49
C ASP A 53 -13.53 -2.33 4.83
N VAL A 54 -13.38 -3.65 4.80
CA VAL A 54 -14.41 -4.59 4.37
C VAL A 54 -15.28 -4.90 5.58
N SER A 55 -16.56 -4.51 5.51
CA SER A 55 -17.56 -4.64 6.58
C SER A 55 -17.98 -6.08 6.83
#